data_AF-A0AAD4YKI8-F1
#
_entry.id   AF-A0AAD4YKI8-F1
#
_cell.length_a   1.000
_cell.length_b   1.000
_cell.length_c   1.000
_cell.angle_alpha   90.00
_cell.angle_beta   90.00
_cell.angle_gamma   90.00
#
_symmetry.space_group_name_H-M   'P 1'
#
loop_
_entity.id
_entity.type
_entity.pdbx_description
1 polymer ?
#
loop_
_entity_poly.entity_id
_entity_poly.type
_entity_poly.pdbx_seq_one_letter_code
_entity_poly.pdbx_strand_id
1 'polypeptide(L)'
;MGKAQSSSYFVILALSIAVNLLLVFQFCVDGEWRLTWSKRAAEEAERVAAIPCSGHGTAYLDGLVLDGKEPVCECNSCYEGPDCSEFVTECAANADSGDPYFLQPFWMQHAAQSAVLVAGWHRMGYSYPDGSYISAELEGHIRKLHATVGNAVTQGRYIVFGAGSTQLLNAAVHALSSHNSSNSSSPASVVATIPYYRLYKTQTEFFRSLDYRFEGDTSSFLNISEAGKVIEFVTSPNNPDGKLNKAVLHGPNASAIYDRVYYWPHFTAIPNPADDDLMLFSLSKLTGHAGSRFGWAVIKNESVYQKMTEYMSSSSMGVSRDAQLRALKLINVVLETRGKQIFEFGFHTMRNRWESLSKILSLSNRFSLQKLGPRYCTYFQKIRGPSPAYAWVKCEREEDTDCYEVLKAANITGRSGSQFSAPDRYVRLSLIRSQDDFDILIQRLTQLVSEERQQQNHANNFLQLKKPLMSTLRRGLVY
;
A
#
# COMPACT_ATOMS: atom_id res chain seq x y z
N MET A 1 -76.94 -33.19 -19.25
CA MET A 1 -75.60 -33.72 -18.92
C MET A 1 -74.44 -32.73 -19.17
N GLY A 2 -74.65 -31.42 -19.44
CA GLY A 2 -73.56 -30.50 -19.81
C GLY A 2 -72.96 -29.60 -18.71
N LYS A 3 -73.55 -29.52 -17.50
CA LYS A 3 -73.07 -28.61 -16.44
C LYS A 3 -72.03 -29.21 -15.49
N ALA A 4 -71.97 -30.54 -15.36
CA ALA A 4 -71.01 -31.22 -14.49
C ALA A 4 -69.60 -31.28 -15.09
N GLN A 5 -69.49 -31.40 -16.42
CA GLN A 5 -68.19 -31.44 -17.11
C GLN A 5 -67.46 -30.09 -17.07
N SER A 6 -68.16 -28.96 -17.25
CA SER A 6 -67.56 -27.63 -17.24
C SER A 6 -66.88 -27.27 -15.92
N SER A 7 -67.45 -27.68 -14.77
CA SER A 7 -66.87 -27.44 -13.45
C SER A 7 -65.58 -28.24 -13.23
N SER A 8 -65.55 -29.49 -13.72
CA SER A 8 -64.38 -30.36 -13.60
C SER A 8 -63.17 -29.83 -14.41
N TYR A 9 -63.39 -29.29 -15.61
CA TYR A 9 -62.32 -28.66 -16.40
C TYR A 9 -61.73 -27.42 -15.73
N PHE A 10 -62.57 -26.61 -15.07
CA PHE A 10 -62.09 -25.44 -14.30
C PHE A 10 -61.23 -25.84 -13.11
N VAL A 11 -61.63 -26.88 -12.38
CA VAL A 11 -60.86 -27.40 -11.23
C VAL A 11 -59.52 -27.99 -11.69
N ILE A 12 -59.50 -28.73 -12.80
CA ILE A 12 -58.27 -29.29 -13.38
C ILE A 12 -57.34 -28.18 -13.88
N LEU A 13 -57.88 -27.14 -14.53
CA LEU A 13 -57.10 -26.00 -14.98
C LEU A 13 -56.51 -25.21 -13.80
N ALA A 14 -57.29 -24.98 -12.75
CA ALA A 14 -56.83 -24.29 -11.54
C ALA A 14 -55.74 -25.08 -10.80
N LEU A 15 -55.90 -26.41 -10.68
CA LEU A 15 -54.86 -27.29 -10.12
C LEU A 15 -53.61 -27.32 -10.97
N SER A 16 -53.75 -27.36 -12.30
CA SER A 16 -52.61 -27.32 -13.23
C SER A 16 -51.84 -26.00 -13.12
N ILE A 17 -52.55 -24.86 -13.06
CA ILE A 17 -51.93 -23.55 -12.87
C ILE A 17 -51.24 -23.48 -11.51
N ALA A 18 -51.89 -23.94 -10.43
CA ALA A 18 -51.30 -23.96 -9.10
C ALA A 18 -50.03 -24.81 -9.03
N VAL A 19 -50.05 -26.01 -9.61
CA VAL A 19 -48.86 -26.90 -9.66
C VAL A 19 -47.76 -26.28 -10.52
N ASN A 20 -48.07 -25.69 -11.68
CA ASN A 20 -47.07 -25.02 -12.50
C ASN A 20 -46.49 -23.78 -11.81
N LEU A 21 -47.31 -22.97 -11.11
CA LEU A 21 -46.82 -21.84 -10.33
C LEU A 21 -45.97 -22.30 -9.14
N LEU A 22 -46.31 -23.41 -8.49
CA LEU A 22 -45.53 -23.95 -7.38
C LEU A 22 -44.21 -24.55 -7.88
N LEU A 23 -44.21 -25.22 -9.04
CA LEU A 23 -43.00 -25.69 -9.70
C LEU A 23 -42.13 -24.53 -10.19
N VAL A 24 -42.71 -23.47 -10.76
CA VAL A 24 -41.97 -22.25 -11.16
C VAL A 24 -41.45 -21.53 -9.93
N PHE A 25 -42.22 -21.40 -8.85
CA PHE A 25 -41.76 -20.82 -7.59
C PHE A 25 -40.61 -21.66 -7.01
N GLN A 26 -40.73 -22.98 -7.00
CA GLN A 26 -39.67 -23.87 -6.54
C GLN A 26 -38.45 -23.82 -7.48
N PHE A 27 -38.63 -23.67 -8.79
CA PHE A 27 -37.51 -23.54 -9.74
C PHE A 27 -36.89 -22.13 -9.76
N CYS A 28 -37.64 -21.08 -9.39
CA CYS A 28 -37.13 -19.71 -9.29
C CYS A 28 -36.56 -19.39 -7.90
N VAL A 29 -37.04 -20.07 -6.85
CA VAL A 29 -36.60 -19.89 -5.46
C VAL A 29 -35.59 -20.96 -5.03
N ASP A 30 -35.72 -22.21 -5.50
CA ASP A 30 -34.72 -23.29 -5.27
C ASP A 30 -33.83 -23.58 -6.49
N GLY A 31 -34.05 -22.93 -7.65
CA GLY A 31 -33.18 -23.09 -8.84
C GLY A 31 -31.95 -22.18 -8.88
N GLU A 32 -31.82 -21.26 -7.92
CA GLU A 32 -30.48 -20.84 -7.50
C GLU A 32 -29.87 -21.97 -6.69
N TRP A 33 -28.72 -22.48 -7.12
CA TRP A 33 -28.00 -23.58 -6.48
C TRP A 33 -28.00 -23.42 -4.96
N ARG A 34 -28.83 -24.19 -4.23
CA ARG A 34 -28.80 -24.18 -2.76
C ARG A 34 -27.39 -24.52 -2.32
N LEU A 35 -26.73 -23.55 -1.68
CA LEU A 35 -25.43 -23.76 -1.07
C LEU A 35 -25.52 -24.96 -0.13
N THR A 36 -24.68 -25.97 -0.33
CA THR A 36 -24.65 -27.19 0.48
C THR A 36 -23.60 -27.07 1.57
N TRP A 37 -22.42 -27.66 1.37
CA TRP A 37 -21.32 -27.67 2.34
C TRP A 37 -20.75 -26.27 2.62
N SER A 38 -20.89 -25.34 1.67
CA SER A 38 -20.38 -23.98 1.75
C SER A 38 -21.25 -23.04 2.60
N LYS A 39 -22.51 -23.41 2.84
CA LYS A 39 -23.51 -22.54 3.46
C LYS A 39 -23.07 -22.01 4.82
N ARG A 40 -22.59 -22.90 5.70
CA ARG A 40 -22.17 -22.52 7.06
C ARG A 40 -21.04 -21.48 7.06
N ALA A 41 -20.02 -21.69 6.21
CA ALA A 41 -18.88 -20.77 6.14
C ALA A 41 -19.28 -19.41 5.56
N ALA A 42 -20.20 -19.38 4.58
CA ALA A 42 -20.74 -18.14 4.04
C ALA A 42 -21.56 -17.37 5.10
N GLU A 43 -22.47 -18.06 5.81
CA GLU A 43 -23.28 -17.45 6.88
C GLU A 43 -22.42 -16.92 8.03
N GLU A 44 -21.33 -17.60 8.37
CA GLU A 44 -20.40 -17.15 9.41
C GLU A 44 -19.65 -15.87 8.98
N ALA A 45 -19.14 -15.84 7.74
CA ALA A 45 -18.46 -14.69 7.19
C ALA A 45 -19.38 -13.45 7.10
N GLU A 46 -20.62 -13.62 6.62
CA GLU A 46 -21.59 -12.52 6.54
C GLU A 46 -21.99 -12.03 7.94
N ARG A 47 -22.19 -12.94 8.91
CA ARG A 47 -22.52 -12.55 10.28
C ARG A 47 -21.43 -11.71 10.92
N VAL A 48 -20.16 -12.14 10.82
CA VAL A 48 -19.04 -11.38 11.39
C VAL A 48 -18.85 -10.04 10.69
N ALA A 49 -18.97 -10.00 9.37
CA ALA A 49 -18.91 -8.75 8.61
C ALA A 49 -20.06 -7.78 8.93
N ALA A 50 -21.19 -8.28 9.45
CA ALA A 50 -22.34 -7.48 9.85
C ALA A 50 -22.27 -6.96 11.30
N ILE A 51 -21.25 -7.34 12.09
CA ILE A 51 -21.06 -6.82 13.45
C ILE A 51 -20.87 -5.30 13.38
N PRO A 52 -21.71 -4.51 14.07
CA PRO A 52 -21.64 -3.05 13.99
C PRO A 52 -20.42 -2.54 14.77
N CYS A 53 -19.44 -2.00 14.05
CA CYS A 53 -18.26 -1.35 14.63
C CYS A 53 -18.25 0.17 14.36
N SER A 54 -19.43 0.79 14.37
CA SER A 54 -19.66 2.25 14.27
C SER A 54 -19.03 2.99 13.08
N GLY A 55 -18.58 2.28 12.05
CA GLY A 55 -17.79 2.86 10.96
C GLY A 55 -16.33 3.18 11.31
N HIS A 56 -15.93 2.93 12.56
CA HIS A 56 -14.61 3.21 13.12
C HIS A 56 -13.86 1.93 13.52
N GLY A 57 -14.26 0.79 12.96
CA GLY A 57 -13.62 -0.50 13.19
C GLY A 57 -14.18 -1.59 12.29
N THR A 58 -13.70 -2.81 12.45
CA THR A 58 -14.18 -4.01 11.73
C THR A 58 -13.96 -5.24 12.59
N ALA A 59 -14.85 -6.23 12.51
CA ALA A 59 -14.64 -7.55 13.11
C ALA A 59 -14.17 -8.56 12.06
N TYR A 60 -13.35 -9.51 12.48
CA TYR A 60 -12.83 -10.59 11.62
C TYR A 60 -13.15 -11.96 12.20
N LEU A 61 -13.25 -12.97 11.33
CA LEU A 61 -13.61 -14.35 11.73
C LEU A 61 -12.64 -14.93 12.76
N ASP A 62 -11.36 -14.56 12.67
CA ASP A 62 -10.28 -14.92 13.58
C ASP A 62 -9.99 -13.85 14.64
N GLY A 63 -10.88 -12.86 14.79
CA GLY A 63 -10.80 -11.84 15.84
C GLY A 63 -10.97 -12.43 17.25
N LEU A 64 -10.46 -11.71 18.25
CA LEU A 64 -10.56 -12.11 19.65
C LEU A 64 -12.02 -12.28 20.07
N VAL A 65 -12.37 -13.42 20.67
CA VAL A 65 -13.72 -13.69 21.19
C VAL A 65 -13.71 -13.53 22.71
N LEU A 66 -14.47 -12.55 23.22
CA LEU A 66 -14.72 -12.39 24.64
C LEU A 66 -16.09 -13.01 24.98
N ASP A 67 -16.14 -13.76 26.08
CA ASP A 67 -17.37 -14.41 26.60
C ASP A 67 -18.10 -15.38 25.66
N GLY A 68 -17.41 -15.91 24.63
CA GLY A 68 -17.91 -17.01 23.80
C GLY A 68 -19.07 -16.66 22.85
N LYS A 69 -19.32 -15.36 22.59
CA LYS A 69 -20.43 -14.91 21.72
C LYS A 69 -19.97 -14.66 20.28
N GLU A 70 -19.25 -13.58 20.05
CA GLU A 70 -18.84 -13.09 18.74
C GLU A 70 -17.43 -12.45 18.82
N PRO A 71 -16.68 -12.36 17.71
CA PRO A 71 -15.43 -11.62 17.67
C PRO A 71 -15.65 -10.14 18.01
N VAL A 72 -14.72 -9.55 18.77
CA VAL A 72 -14.76 -8.12 19.12
C VAL A 72 -14.37 -7.26 17.93
N CYS A 73 -14.89 -6.02 17.91
CA CYS A 73 -14.46 -5.03 16.93
C CYS A 73 -12.98 -4.67 17.11
N GLU A 74 -12.24 -4.67 16.01
CA GLU A 74 -10.90 -4.09 15.94
C GLU A 74 -11.03 -2.63 15.48
N CYS A 75 -10.78 -1.69 16.40
CA CYS A 75 -11.00 -0.27 16.17
C CYS A 75 -9.86 0.41 15.40
N ASN A 76 -10.22 1.44 14.63
CA ASN A 76 -9.29 2.40 14.05
C ASN A 76 -8.56 3.15 15.17
N SER A 77 -7.45 3.80 14.84
CA SER A 77 -6.67 4.55 15.84
C SER A 77 -7.54 5.63 16.49
N CYS A 78 -7.40 5.78 17.81
CA CYS A 78 -8.15 6.73 18.65
C CYS A 78 -9.64 6.44 18.86
N TYR A 79 -10.12 5.26 18.47
CA TYR A 79 -11.46 4.79 18.78
C TYR A 79 -11.40 3.58 19.70
N GLU A 80 -12.30 3.55 20.67
CA GLU A 80 -12.43 2.52 21.70
C GLU A 80 -13.91 2.16 21.94
N GLY A 81 -14.15 1.31 22.93
CA GLY A 81 -15.46 0.76 23.22
C GLY A 81 -15.75 -0.54 22.44
N PRO A 82 -16.80 -1.28 22.84
CA PRO A 82 -17.12 -2.58 22.25
C PRO A 82 -17.49 -2.52 20.76
N ASP A 83 -17.97 -1.37 20.29
CA ASP A 83 -18.40 -1.10 18.92
C ASP A 83 -17.58 0.02 18.25
N CYS A 84 -16.44 0.41 18.83
CA CYS A 84 -15.57 1.49 18.34
C CYS A 84 -16.23 2.87 18.23
N SER A 85 -17.30 3.16 18.98
CA SER A 85 -18.00 4.46 18.93
C SER A 85 -17.32 5.56 19.77
N GLU A 86 -16.44 5.21 20.70
CA GLU A 86 -15.89 6.14 21.68
C GLU A 86 -14.57 6.76 21.17
N PHE A 87 -14.57 8.06 20.90
CA PHE A 87 -13.36 8.78 20.47
C PHE A 87 -12.49 9.20 21.67
N VAL A 88 -11.19 8.89 21.60
CA VAL A 88 -10.20 9.24 22.62
C VAL A 88 -9.58 10.61 22.30
N THR A 89 -10.06 11.67 22.97
CA THR A 89 -9.69 13.07 22.67
C THR A 89 -8.19 13.38 22.73
N GLU A 90 -7.46 12.78 23.68
CA GLU A 90 -6.01 13.02 23.86
C GLU A 90 -5.13 12.12 22.98
N CYS A 91 -5.73 11.31 22.11
CA CYS A 91 -4.98 10.40 21.26
C CYS A 91 -4.21 11.15 20.16
N ALA A 92 -2.99 10.69 19.92
CA ALA A 92 -2.12 11.20 18.87
C ALA A 92 -2.53 10.67 17.49
N ALA A 93 -2.49 11.54 16.48
CA ALA A 93 -2.69 11.15 15.09
C ALA A 93 -1.63 10.13 14.67
N ASN A 94 -2.06 8.97 14.18
CA ASN A 94 -1.17 7.93 13.69
C ASN A 94 -0.91 8.08 12.19
N ALA A 95 0.24 8.66 11.83
CA ALA A 95 0.70 8.76 10.45
C ALA A 95 2.05 8.06 10.23
N ASP A 96 2.43 7.09 11.08
CA ASP A 96 3.70 6.37 10.96
C ASP A 96 3.69 5.31 9.85
N SER A 97 2.83 4.30 10.00
CA SER A 97 2.92 3.08 9.21
C SER A 97 2.43 3.29 7.78
N GLY A 98 3.06 2.58 6.85
CA GLY A 98 2.67 2.55 5.44
C GLY A 98 1.51 1.59 5.15
N ASP A 99 0.59 1.42 6.09
CA ASP A 99 -0.54 0.51 5.96
C ASP A 99 -1.63 1.13 5.09
N PRO A 100 -2.02 0.47 3.99
CA PRO A 100 -2.84 1.03 2.92
C PRO A 100 -4.35 0.89 3.18
N TYR A 101 -4.82 1.18 4.40
CA TYR A 101 -6.23 1.06 4.78
C TYR A 101 -7.18 1.95 3.96
N PHE A 102 -6.67 2.97 3.26
CA PHE A 102 -7.46 3.80 2.37
C PHE A 102 -8.22 3.02 1.26
N LEU A 103 -7.78 1.80 0.93
CA LEU A 103 -8.43 0.93 -0.05
C LEU A 103 -9.49 0.00 0.56
N GLN A 104 -9.62 -0.07 1.87
CA GLN A 104 -10.63 -0.92 2.53
C GLN A 104 -12.07 -0.57 2.09
N PRO A 105 -12.50 0.71 2.02
CA PRO A 105 -13.85 1.04 1.57
C PRO A 105 -14.15 0.58 0.14
N PHE A 106 -13.13 0.59 -0.74
CA PHE A 106 -13.27 0.07 -2.10
C PHE A 106 -13.63 -1.42 -2.06
N TRP A 107 -12.93 -2.24 -1.28
CA TRP A 107 -13.20 -3.68 -1.21
C TRP A 107 -14.51 -4.02 -0.52
N MET A 108 -14.93 -3.25 0.48
CA MET A 108 -16.26 -3.40 1.10
C MET A 108 -17.38 -3.19 0.06
N GLN A 109 -17.23 -2.24 -0.86
CA GLN A 109 -18.19 -2.02 -1.95
C GLN A 109 -18.18 -3.13 -3.02
N HIS A 110 -17.13 -3.95 -3.07
CA HIS A 110 -16.95 -5.04 -4.02
C HIS A 110 -16.93 -6.41 -3.32
N ALA A 111 -17.61 -6.54 -2.16
CA ALA A 111 -17.55 -7.72 -1.31
C ALA A 111 -17.90 -9.02 -2.07
N ALA A 112 -19.05 -9.07 -2.75
CA ALA A 112 -19.48 -10.27 -3.49
C ALA A 112 -18.50 -10.67 -4.62
N GLN A 113 -17.91 -9.68 -5.31
CA GLN A 113 -16.98 -9.92 -6.40
C GLN A 113 -15.60 -10.36 -5.92
N SER A 114 -15.19 -9.94 -4.71
CA SER A 114 -13.86 -10.17 -4.17
C SER A 114 -13.78 -11.30 -3.13
N ALA A 115 -14.92 -11.73 -2.59
CA ALA A 115 -15.00 -12.87 -1.68
C ALA A 115 -14.50 -14.16 -2.33
N VAL A 116 -13.87 -15.01 -1.53
CA VAL A 116 -13.40 -16.34 -1.94
C VAL A 116 -13.70 -17.36 -0.85
N LEU A 117 -14.34 -18.46 -1.25
CA LEU A 117 -14.53 -19.62 -0.40
C LEU A 117 -13.40 -20.61 -0.68
N VAL A 118 -12.68 -20.99 0.38
CA VAL A 118 -11.56 -21.95 0.29
C VAL A 118 -12.01 -23.29 0.85
N ALA A 119 -12.11 -24.31 -0.02
CA ALA A 119 -12.43 -25.67 0.42
C ALA A 119 -11.29 -26.25 1.28
N GLY A 120 -11.61 -27.08 2.26
CA GLY A 120 -10.62 -27.67 3.18
C GLY A 120 -9.56 -28.56 2.51
N TRP A 121 -9.80 -28.99 1.26
CA TRP A 121 -8.84 -29.75 0.45
C TRP A 121 -8.18 -28.91 -0.66
N HIS A 122 -8.32 -27.58 -0.62
CA HIS A 122 -7.74 -26.70 -1.62
C HIS A 122 -6.20 -26.80 -1.59
N ARG A 123 -5.62 -27.34 -2.66
CA ARG A 123 -4.17 -27.34 -2.93
C ARG A 123 -3.29 -27.77 -1.73
N MET A 124 -3.64 -28.88 -1.08
CA MET A 124 -2.87 -29.44 0.04
C MET A 124 -1.43 -29.88 -0.33
N GLY A 125 -1.15 -30.13 -1.61
CA GLY A 125 0.18 -30.51 -2.09
C GLY A 125 1.15 -29.33 -2.18
N TYR A 126 2.47 -29.62 -2.11
CA TYR A 126 3.53 -28.60 -2.16
C TYR A 126 3.60 -27.85 -3.51
N SER A 127 3.40 -28.55 -4.63
CA SER A 127 3.56 -28.03 -5.98
C SER A 127 2.25 -28.06 -6.78
N TYR A 128 2.20 -27.24 -7.82
CA TYR A 128 1.22 -27.37 -8.89
C TYR A 128 1.53 -28.62 -9.74
N PRO A 129 0.60 -29.11 -10.58
CA PRO A 129 0.80 -30.33 -11.37
C PRO A 129 2.03 -30.30 -12.31
N ASP A 130 2.50 -29.11 -12.68
CA ASP A 130 3.71 -28.89 -13.48
C ASP A 130 5.01 -28.87 -12.64
N GLY A 131 4.92 -29.16 -11.34
CA GLY A 131 6.03 -29.12 -10.40
C GLY A 131 6.38 -27.71 -9.89
N SER A 132 5.73 -26.66 -10.39
CA SER A 132 6.02 -25.29 -9.99
C SER A 132 5.40 -24.90 -8.64
N TYR A 133 5.86 -23.77 -8.09
CA TYR A 133 5.24 -23.13 -6.92
C TYR A 133 4.33 -21.94 -7.30
N ILE A 134 4.10 -21.71 -8.59
CA ILE A 134 3.46 -20.51 -9.14
C ILE A 134 2.15 -20.89 -9.82
N SER A 135 1.05 -20.22 -9.45
CA SER A 135 -0.20 -20.32 -10.20
C SER A 135 -0.05 -19.70 -11.59
N ALA A 136 -0.10 -20.53 -12.64
CA ALA A 136 -0.09 -20.07 -14.03
C ALA A 136 -1.24 -19.09 -14.33
N GLU A 137 -2.42 -19.32 -13.74
CA GLU A 137 -3.57 -18.41 -13.88
C GLU A 137 -3.29 -17.03 -13.26
N LEU A 138 -2.70 -17.00 -12.06
CA LEU A 138 -2.33 -15.75 -11.40
C LEU A 138 -1.25 -15.02 -12.19
N GLU A 139 -0.25 -15.74 -12.69
CA GLU A 139 0.78 -15.16 -13.55
C GLU A 139 0.15 -14.51 -14.80
N GLY A 140 -0.76 -15.20 -15.49
CA GLY A 140 -1.50 -14.67 -16.62
C GLY A 140 -2.28 -13.39 -16.28
N HIS A 141 -2.93 -13.36 -15.11
CA HIS A 141 -3.66 -12.18 -14.63
C HIS A 141 -2.73 -11.01 -14.29
N ILE A 142 -1.56 -11.27 -13.69
CA ILE A 142 -0.53 -10.25 -13.42
C ILE A 142 -0.02 -9.64 -14.74
N ARG A 143 0.25 -10.48 -15.75
CA ARG A 143 0.67 -10.00 -17.09
C ARG A 143 -0.42 -9.13 -17.74
N LYS A 144 -1.67 -9.59 -17.70
CA LYS A 144 -2.83 -8.84 -18.22
C LYS A 144 -3.02 -7.52 -17.47
N LEU A 145 -2.82 -7.50 -16.15
CA LEU A 145 -2.90 -6.29 -15.32
C LEU A 145 -1.87 -5.25 -15.77
N HIS A 146 -0.60 -5.64 -15.90
CA HIS A 146 0.44 -4.73 -16.36
C HIS A 146 0.21 -4.23 -17.78
N ALA A 147 -0.25 -5.09 -18.69
CA ALA A 147 -0.61 -4.69 -20.05
C ALA A 147 -1.80 -3.70 -20.07
N THR A 148 -2.77 -3.90 -19.20
CA THR A 148 -3.96 -3.04 -19.07
C THR A 148 -3.61 -1.67 -18.50
N VAL A 149 -2.76 -1.62 -17.47
CA VAL A 149 -2.35 -0.36 -16.83
C VAL A 149 -1.29 0.36 -17.65
N GLY A 150 -0.47 -0.39 -18.40
CA GLY A 150 0.65 0.15 -19.17
C GLY A 150 1.79 0.65 -18.28
N ASN A 151 1.96 0.10 -17.07
CA ASN A 151 3.00 0.51 -16.12
C ASN A 151 4.26 -0.37 -16.17
N ALA A 152 4.23 -1.57 -16.76
CA ALA A 152 5.42 -2.40 -16.88
C ALA A 152 5.39 -3.30 -18.12
N VAL A 153 6.55 -3.55 -18.71
CA VAL A 153 6.74 -4.55 -19.76
C VAL A 153 6.93 -5.92 -19.10
N THR A 154 5.98 -6.83 -19.35
CA THR A 154 6.05 -8.22 -18.87
C THR A 154 6.23 -9.22 -20.01
N GLN A 155 5.98 -8.84 -21.26
CA GLN A 155 6.15 -9.73 -22.40
C GLN A 155 7.61 -10.18 -22.54
N GLY A 156 7.84 -11.49 -22.68
CA GLY A 156 9.19 -12.05 -22.74
C GLY A 156 10.01 -11.83 -21.48
N ARG A 157 9.35 -11.76 -20.30
CA ARG A 157 9.97 -11.65 -18.98
C ARG A 157 9.58 -12.84 -18.12
N TYR A 158 10.47 -13.27 -17.24
CA TYR A 158 10.17 -14.27 -16.21
C TYR A 158 9.49 -13.63 -15.00
N ILE A 159 8.70 -14.42 -14.27
CA ILE A 159 8.00 -13.97 -13.06
C ILE A 159 8.32 -14.91 -11.90
N VAL A 160 8.59 -14.33 -10.73
CA VAL A 160 8.78 -15.05 -9.45
C VAL A 160 7.85 -14.45 -8.42
N PHE A 161 7.13 -15.29 -7.66
CA PHE A 161 6.32 -14.85 -6.53
C PHE A 161 7.13 -14.88 -5.23
N GLY A 162 6.80 -13.97 -4.31
CA GLY A 162 7.36 -13.98 -2.95
C GLY A 162 6.34 -13.55 -1.91
N ALA A 163 6.66 -13.84 -0.64
CA ALA A 163 5.89 -13.45 0.53
C ALA A 163 5.96 -11.93 0.78
N GLY A 164 5.35 -11.17 -0.14
CA GLY A 164 5.53 -9.74 -0.32
C GLY A 164 6.83 -9.42 -1.05
N SER A 165 6.98 -8.15 -1.48
CA SER A 165 8.25 -7.66 -2.04
C SER A 165 9.41 -7.79 -1.05
N THR A 166 9.13 -7.80 0.25
CA THR A 166 10.12 -8.02 1.32
C THR A 166 10.99 -9.27 1.10
N GLN A 167 10.40 -10.41 0.75
CA GLN A 167 11.19 -11.62 0.48
C GLN A 167 11.95 -11.51 -0.84
N LEU A 168 11.33 -10.89 -1.84
CA LEU A 168 11.91 -10.72 -3.18
C LEU A 168 13.10 -9.77 -3.19
N LEU A 169 13.14 -8.76 -2.32
CA LEU A 169 14.29 -7.86 -2.15
C LEU A 169 15.55 -8.65 -1.82
N ASN A 170 15.47 -9.55 -0.83
CA ASN A 170 16.62 -10.36 -0.46
C ASN A 170 16.93 -11.45 -1.51
N ALA A 171 15.90 -12.07 -2.11
CA ALA A 171 16.10 -13.02 -3.19
C ALA A 171 16.84 -12.38 -4.38
N ALA A 172 16.50 -11.14 -4.71
CA ALA A 172 17.15 -10.34 -5.74
C ALA A 172 18.61 -10.02 -5.39
N VAL A 173 18.88 -9.56 -4.17
CA VAL A 173 20.26 -9.32 -3.70
C VAL A 173 21.08 -10.61 -3.76
N HIS A 174 20.55 -11.73 -3.27
CA HIS A 174 21.23 -13.03 -3.31
C HIS A 174 21.54 -13.46 -4.75
N ALA A 175 20.54 -13.43 -5.64
CA ALA A 175 20.71 -13.80 -7.04
C ALA A 175 21.74 -12.91 -7.76
N LEU A 176 21.70 -11.60 -7.50
CA LEU A 176 22.64 -10.63 -8.06
C LEU A 176 23.99 -10.64 -7.35
N SER A 177 24.17 -11.27 -6.19
CA SER A 177 25.48 -11.37 -5.54
C SER A 177 26.24 -12.63 -5.96
N SER A 178 25.51 -13.73 -6.17
CA SER A 178 26.10 -15.02 -6.52
C SER A 178 26.91 -14.97 -7.84
N HIS A 179 28.16 -15.43 -7.77
CA HIS A 179 29.03 -15.65 -8.92
C HIS A 179 28.88 -17.08 -9.46
N ASN A 180 29.08 -17.27 -10.77
CA ASN A 180 29.36 -18.59 -11.35
C ASN A 180 30.87 -18.92 -11.32
N SER A 181 31.72 -17.96 -10.95
CA SER A 181 33.18 -18.08 -10.96
C SER A 181 33.76 -17.81 -9.58
N SER A 182 34.46 -18.80 -9.03
CA SER A 182 35.13 -18.87 -7.73
C SER A 182 36.24 -17.83 -7.46
N ASN A 183 36.36 -16.75 -8.24
CA ASN A 183 37.53 -15.87 -8.28
C ASN A 183 37.28 -14.41 -7.85
N SER A 184 36.07 -14.03 -7.43
CA SER A 184 35.84 -12.72 -6.77
C SER A 184 36.00 -12.87 -5.27
N SER A 185 37.05 -12.29 -4.69
CA SER A 185 37.35 -12.37 -3.26
C SER A 185 36.54 -11.38 -2.41
N SER A 186 35.82 -10.43 -3.01
CA SER A 186 35.06 -9.40 -2.30
C SER A 186 33.54 -9.58 -2.42
N PRO A 187 32.77 -9.31 -1.34
CA PRO A 187 31.31 -9.31 -1.37
C PRO A 187 30.76 -8.20 -2.28
N ALA A 188 29.60 -8.44 -2.88
CA ALA A 188 28.89 -7.41 -3.63
C ALA A 188 28.48 -6.24 -2.72
N SER A 189 28.70 -5.01 -3.18
CA SER A 189 28.29 -3.79 -2.49
C SER A 189 26.82 -3.49 -2.78
N VAL A 190 25.98 -3.44 -1.75
CA VAL A 190 24.56 -3.10 -1.86
C VAL A 190 24.36 -1.66 -1.39
N VAL A 191 23.74 -0.83 -2.23
CA VAL A 191 23.61 0.62 -2.00
C VAL A 191 22.22 1.14 -2.33
N ALA A 192 21.88 2.31 -1.81
CA ALA A 192 20.64 3.01 -2.14
C ALA A 192 20.81 4.53 -2.01
N THR A 193 20.20 5.31 -2.91
CA THR A 193 20.27 6.78 -2.88
C THR A 193 19.45 7.36 -1.73
N ILE A 194 20.06 8.22 -0.91
CA ILE A 194 19.37 8.90 0.19
C ILE A 194 18.38 9.95 -0.36
N PRO A 195 17.13 10.04 0.18
CA PRO A 195 16.53 9.18 1.20
C PRO A 195 15.99 7.87 0.61
N TYR A 196 16.20 6.75 1.31
CA TYR A 196 15.76 5.43 0.88
C TYR A 196 14.98 4.66 1.95
N TYR A 197 14.26 3.62 1.55
CA TYR A 197 13.53 2.77 2.47
C TYR A 197 14.46 2.00 3.42
N ARG A 198 14.31 2.24 4.73
CA ARG A 198 15.12 1.62 5.81
C ARG A 198 15.38 0.13 5.64
N LEU A 199 14.39 -0.62 5.15
CA LEU A 199 14.46 -2.07 5.06
C LEU A 199 15.61 -2.55 4.19
N TYR A 200 16.02 -1.80 3.16
CA TYR A 200 17.18 -2.17 2.33
C TYR A 200 18.44 -2.35 3.17
N LYS A 201 18.71 -1.43 4.09
CA LYS A 201 19.82 -1.54 5.03
C LYS A 201 19.58 -2.67 6.02
N THR A 202 18.48 -2.60 6.77
CA THR A 202 18.29 -3.49 7.92
C THR A 202 18.14 -4.94 7.50
N GLN A 203 17.52 -5.23 6.35
CA GLN A 203 17.38 -6.58 5.83
C GLN A 203 18.72 -7.12 5.33
N THR A 204 19.46 -6.36 4.53
CA THR A 204 20.76 -6.77 4.00
C THR A 204 21.74 -7.08 5.13
N GLU A 205 21.77 -6.25 6.18
CA GLU A 205 22.60 -6.47 7.37
C GLU A 205 22.11 -7.63 8.24
N PHE A 206 20.79 -7.84 8.34
CA PHE A 206 20.20 -8.92 9.14
C PHE A 206 20.63 -10.32 8.68
N PHE A 207 20.72 -10.54 7.36
CA PHE A 207 21.06 -11.85 6.81
C PHE A 207 22.54 -12.24 6.96
N ARG A 208 23.44 -11.30 7.29
CA ARG A 208 24.88 -11.54 7.56
C ARG A 208 25.56 -12.46 6.51
N SER A 209 25.22 -12.28 5.25
CA SER A 209 25.80 -13.06 4.15
C SER A 209 27.27 -12.71 3.94
N LEU A 210 28.07 -13.67 3.47
CA LEU A 210 29.43 -13.44 3.00
C LEU A 210 29.47 -12.94 1.54
N ASP A 211 28.36 -13.07 0.82
CA ASP A 211 28.29 -12.74 -0.61
C ASP A 211 28.04 -11.25 -0.87
N TYR A 212 27.53 -10.52 0.12
CA TYR A 212 27.14 -9.12 -0.05
C TYR A 212 27.19 -8.33 1.26
N ARG A 213 27.36 -7.01 1.14
CA ARG A 213 27.36 -6.08 2.27
C ARG A 213 26.65 -4.79 1.89
N PHE A 214 25.88 -4.23 2.82
CA PHE A 214 25.28 -2.90 2.64
C PHE A 214 26.34 -1.81 2.86
N GLU A 215 26.54 -0.93 1.88
CA GLU A 215 27.61 0.10 1.87
C GLU A 215 27.07 1.54 1.94
N GLY A 216 25.75 1.72 2.12
CA GLY A 216 25.15 3.04 2.31
C GLY A 216 24.79 3.74 0.99
N ASP A 217 25.16 5.01 0.88
CA ASP A 217 24.70 5.88 -0.19
C ASP A 217 25.40 5.60 -1.53
N THR A 218 24.60 5.61 -2.60
CA THR A 218 25.06 5.51 -3.99
C THR A 218 26.09 6.57 -4.39
N SER A 219 26.10 7.76 -3.77
CA SER A 219 27.03 8.84 -4.12
C SER A 219 28.50 8.45 -3.94
N SER A 220 28.79 7.58 -2.97
CA SER A 220 30.14 7.04 -2.74
C SER A 220 30.65 6.16 -3.88
N PHE A 221 29.77 5.70 -4.78
CA PHE A 221 30.06 4.71 -5.82
C PHE A 221 30.06 5.28 -7.25
N LEU A 222 29.77 6.57 -7.43
CA LEU A 222 29.64 7.20 -8.76
C LEU A 222 30.94 7.19 -9.59
N ASN A 223 32.10 7.24 -8.93
CA ASN A 223 33.41 7.38 -9.57
C ASN A 223 34.32 6.15 -9.40
N ILE A 224 33.80 5.04 -8.87
CA ILE A 224 34.64 3.87 -8.59
C ILE A 224 34.70 3.00 -9.85
N SER A 225 35.66 3.30 -10.72
CA SER A 225 36.00 2.50 -11.91
C SER A 225 36.52 1.09 -11.59
N GLU A 226 36.88 0.83 -10.33
CA GLU A 226 37.41 -0.45 -9.83
C GLU A 226 36.49 -1.15 -8.82
N ALA A 227 35.23 -0.72 -8.67
CA ALA A 227 34.33 -1.36 -7.73
C ALA A 227 34.11 -2.81 -8.17
N GLY A 228 34.16 -3.71 -7.17
CA GLY A 228 33.55 -5.03 -7.30
C GLY A 228 32.07 -4.91 -7.67
N LYS A 229 31.35 -6.04 -7.68
CA LYS A 229 29.94 -6.02 -8.06
C LYS A 229 29.12 -5.06 -7.18
N VAL A 230 28.36 -4.15 -7.78
CA VAL A 230 27.51 -3.19 -7.07
C VAL A 230 26.05 -3.42 -7.42
N ILE A 231 25.20 -3.46 -6.40
CA ILE A 231 23.76 -3.66 -6.50
C ILE A 231 23.06 -2.43 -5.94
N GLU A 232 22.39 -1.67 -6.80
CA GLU A 232 21.63 -0.47 -6.46
C GLU A 232 20.16 -0.81 -6.23
N PHE A 233 19.62 -0.50 -5.04
CA PHE A 233 18.18 -0.44 -4.84
C PHE A 233 17.62 0.89 -5.37
N VAL A 234 16.71 0.81 -6.33
CA VAL A 234 16.05 1.98 -6.94
C VAL A 234 14.55 1.91 -6.65
N THR A 235 14.05 2.81 -5.80
CA THR A 235 12.60 2.88 -5.52
C THR A 235 11.95 3.96 -6.38
N SER A 236 10.92 3.62 -7.15
CA SER A 236 10.35 4.57 -8.12
C SER A 236 8.88 4.27 -8.41
N PRO A 237 7.93 5.03 -7.82
CA PRO A 237 8.08 6.19 -6.93
C PRO A 237 8.83 5.88 -5.63
N ASN A 238 9.67 6.81 -5.20
CA ASN A 238 10.53 6.65 -4.03
C ASN A 238 9.75 6.71 -2.70
N ASN A 239 10.27 6.02 -1.69
CA ASN A 239 9.85 6.13 -0.30
C ASN A 239 10.98 6.82 0.46
N PRO A 240 10.81 8.08 0.92
CA PRO A 240 9.53 8.69 1.29
C PRO A 240 8.93 9.70 0.28
N ASP A 241 9.70 10.25 -0.66
CA ASP A 241 9.34 11.51 -1.32
C ASP A 241 8.53 11.38 -2.63
N GLY A 242 8.21 10.16 -3.08
CA GLY A 242 7.38 9.90 -4.25
C GLY A 242 8.03 10.23 -5.60
N LYS A 243 9.34 10.53 -5.64
CA LYS A 243 10.04 10.82 -6.91
C LYS A 243 10.18 9.57 -7.77
N LEU A 244 10.05 9.74 -9.09
CA LEU A 244 10.36 8.67 -10.05
C LEU A 244 11.88 8.58 -10.26
N ASN A 245 12.58 7.95 -9.31
CA ASN A 245 14.02 7.73 -9.40
C ASN A 245 14.38 6.75 -10.53
N LYS A 246 15.64 6.84 -10.96
CA LYS A 246 16.31 5.92 -11.88
C LYS A 246 17.63 5.52 -11.25
N ALA A 247 18.17 4.37 -11.67
CA ALA A 247 19.52 3.96 -11.31
C ALA A 247 20.52 5.06 -11.70
N VAL A 248 21.47 5.34 -10.82
CA VAL A 248 22.57 6.28 -11.06
C VAL A 248 23.90 5.56 -11.31
N LEU A 249 23.97 4.27 -10.98
CA LEU A 249 25.13 3.43 -11.25
C LEU A 249 24.95 2.68 -12.56
N HIS A 250 26.01 2.69 -13.39
CA HIS A 250 26.00 2.12 -14.74
C HIS A 250 27.29 1.33 -14.99
N GLY A 251 27.21 0.39 -15.93
CA GLY A 251 28.34 -0.43 -16.35
C GLY A 251 28.14 -1.93 -16.06
N PRO A 252 29.06 -2.78 -16.50
CA PRO A 252 28.92 -4.24 -16.46
C PRO A 252 28.92 -4.82 -15.02
N ASN A 253 29.49 -4.10 -14.06
CA ASN A 253 29.54 -4.49 -12.65
C ASN A 253 28.40 -3.92 -11.82
N ALA A 254 27.56 -3.05 -12.39
CA ALA A 254 26.42 -2.45 -11.72
C ALA A 254 25.12 -3.17 -12.10
N SER A 255 24.29 -3.49 -11.11
CA SER A 255 22.96 -4.03 -11.30
C SER A 255 21.96 -3.23 -10.49
N ALA A 256 20.75 -3.04 -10.99
CA ALA A 256 19.71 -2.30 -10.31
C ALA A 256 18.51 -3.20 -9.98
N ILE A 257 18.06 -3.15 -8.73
CA ILE A 257 16.79 -3.74 -8.28
C ILE A 257 15.77 -2.60 -8.22
N TYR A 258 14.84 -2.58 -9.17
CA TYR A 258 13.80 -1.57 -9.20
C TYR A 258 12.61 -1.97 -8.34
N ASP A 259 12.47 -1.35 -7.16
CA ASP A 259 11.27 -1.45 -6.35
C ASP A 259 10.19 -0.51 -6.92
N ARG A 260 9.19 -1.14 -7.55
CA ARG A 260 8.07 -0.49 -8.25
C ARG A 260 6.76 -0.62 -7.47
N VAL A 261 6.78 -0.89 -6.16
CA VAL A 261 5.54 -1.13 -5.39
C VAL A 261 4.57 0.04 -5.43
N TYR A 262 5.03 1.28 -5.58
CA TYR A 262 4.17 2.48 -5.72
C TYR A 262 3.89 2.87 -7.18
N TYR A 263 4.37 2.14 -8.20
CA TYR A 263 4.24 2.52 -9.60
C TYR A 263 2.86 2.17 -10.18
N TRP A 264 1.83 2.74 -9.56
CA TRP A 264 0.43 2.57 -9.89
C TRP A 264 -0.26 3.93 -10.01
N PRO A 265 -1.33 4.05 -10.81
CA PRO A 265 -2.12 5.27 -10.97
C PRO A 265 -2.64 5.88 -9.65
N HIS A 266 -2.70 5.11 -8.57
CA HIS A 266 -2.99 5.60 -7.21
C HIS A 266 -2.05 6.73 -6.79
N PHE A 267 -0.75 6.53 -6.98
CA PHE A 267 0.29 7.32 -6.33
C PHE A 267 1.01 8.27 -7.28
N THR A 268 1.01 7.95 -8.57
CA THR A 268 1.77 8.68 -9.57
C THR A 268 1.11 8.62 -10.94
N ALA A 269 1.39 9.61 -11.78
CA ALA A 269 1.14 9.49 -13.21
C ALA A 269 2.04 8.40 -13.79
N ILE A 270 1.51 7.59 -14.70
CA ILE A 270 2.31 6.61 -15.45
C ILE A 270 2.84 7.30 -16.71
N PRO A 271 4.12 7.70 -16.78
CA PRO A 271 4.68 8.34 -17.97
C PRO A 271 4.91 7.33 -19.11
N ASN A 272 5.33 6.12 -18.79
CA ASN A 272 5.64 5.03 -19.73
C ASN A 272 5.70 3.69 -18.98
N PRO A 273 5.56 2.56 -19.70
CA PRO A 273 5.82 1.24 -19.11
C PRO A 273 7.28 1.15 -18.64
N ALA A 274 7.50 0.72 -17.40
CA ALA A 274 8.84 0.38 -16.92
C ALA A 274 9.35 -0.90 -17.61
N ASP A 275 10.62 -0.89 -18.02
CA ASP A 275 11.29 -2.03 -18.67
C ASP A 275 12.71 -2.19 -18.11
N ASP A 276 12.82 -2.26 -16.78
CA ASP A 276 14.11 -2.50 -16.13
C ASP A 276 14.41 -4.01 -16.05
N ASP A 277 15.67 -4.37 -15.79
CA ASP A 277 16.12 -5.77 -15.79
C ASP A 277 15.49 -6.62 -14.69
N LEU A 278 15.23 -6.01 -13.53
CA LEU A 278 14.62 -6.63 -12.37
C LEU A 278 13.70 -5.64 -11.66
N MET A 279 12.40 -5.85 -11.78
CA MET A 279 11.37 -4.99 -11.18
C MET A 279 10.56 -5.75 -10.13
N LEU A 280 10.29 -5.14 -8.99
CA LEU A 280 9.51 -5.72 -7.90
C LEU A 280 8.19 -4.98 -7.70
N PHE A 281 7.11 -5.74 -7.53
CA PHE A 281 5.78 -5.23 -7.26
C PHE A 281 5.16 -5.97 -6.05
N SER A 282 4.12 -5.37 -5.46
CA SER A 282 3.47 -5.94 -4.29
C SER A 282 1.97 -5.67 -4.32
N LEU A 283 1.21 -6.69 -3.94
CA LEU A 283 -0.23 -6.59 -3.73
C LEU A 283 -0.58 -5.56 -2.66
N SER A 284 0.32 -5.36 -1.69
CA SER A 284 0.15 -4.42 -0.58
C SER A 284 -0.17 -3.01 -1.06
N LYS A 285 0.58 -2.49 -2.03
CA LYS A 285 0.42 -1.11 -2.51
C LYS A 285 -0.47 -1.01 -3.75
N LEU A 286 -0.73 -2.12 -4.44
CA LEU A 286 -1.72 -2.17 -5.52
C LEU A 286 -3.15 -2.21 -5.00
N THR A 287 -3.47 -3.12 -4.08
CA THR A 287 -4.85 -3.39 -3.65
C THR A 287 -5.09 -3.10 -2.18
N GLY A 288 -4.08 -2.79 -1.39
CA GLY A 288 -4.25 -2.57 0.04
C GLY A 288 -4.11 -3.84 0.90
N HIS A 289 -3.94 -5.02 0.28
CA HIS A 289 -3.82 -6.29 1.00
C HIS A 289 -2.41 -6.53 1.52
N ALA A 290 -1.94 -5.67 2.41
CA ALA A 290 -0.62 -5.76 3.02
C ALA A 290 -0.43 -7.04 3.87
N GLY A 291 -1.49 -7.47 4.56
CA GLY A 291 -1.51 -8.70 5.36
C GLY A 291 -1.44 -9.99 4.55
N SER A 292 -1.82 -9.98 3.27
CA SER A 292 -1.74 -11.18 2.41
C SER A 292 -0.32 -11.59 2.04
N ARG A 293 0.68 -10.73 2.30
CA ARG A 293 2.09 -10.99 2.02
C ARG A 293 2.31 -11.56 0.62
N PHE A 294 1.83 -10.87 -0.42
CA PHE A 294 2.02 -11.32 -1.80
C PHE A 294 2.70 -10.24 -2.65
N GLY A 295 3.77 -10.61 -3.34
CA GLY A 295 4.48 -9.77 -4.30
C GLY A 295 5.07 -10.60 -5.43
N TRP A 296 5.50 -9.93 -6.49
CA TRP A 296 6.10 -10.58 -7.65
C TRP A 296 7.26 -9.76 -8.21
N ALA A 297 8.24 -10.48 -8.77
CA ALA A 297 9.34 -9.93 -9.54
C ALA A 297 9.08 -10.14 -11.03
N VAL A 298 9.49 -9.19 -11.86
CA VAL A 298 9.52 -9.28 -13.32
C VAL A 298 10.98 -9.18 -13.74
N ILE A 299 11.49 -10.21 -14.44
CA ILE A 299 12.92 -10.44 -14.61
C ILE A 299 13.25 -10.64 -16.09
N LYS A 300 14.25 -9.92 -16.61
CA LYS A 300 14.78 -10.11 -17.97
C LYS A 300 15.77 -11.27 -18.06
N ASN A 301 16.75 -11.30 -17.16
CA ASN A 301 17.86 -12.24 -17.21
C ASN A 301 17.45 -13.62 -16.66
N GLU A 302 17.57 -14.66 -17.49
CA GLU A 302 17.21 -16.03 -17.11
C GLU A 302 18.04 -16.58 -15.93
N SER A 303 19.34 -16.28 -15.87
CA SER A 303 20.19 -16.72 -14.75
C SER A 303 19.76 -16.10 -13.43
N VAL A 304 19.37 -14.83 -13.43
CA VAL A 304 18.81 -14.16 -12.24
C VAL A 304 17.48 -14.80 -11.86
N TYR A 305 16.62 -15.09 -12.83
CA TYR A 305 15.36 -15.80 -12.60
C TYR A 305 15.57 -17.18 -11.96
N GLN A 306 16.49 -17.99 -12.49
CA GLN A 306 16.80 -19.32 -11.97
C GLN A 306 17.30 -19.24 -10.52
N LYS A 307 18.21 -18.33 -10.22
CA LYS A 307 18.76 -18.11 -8.86
C LYS A 307 17.71 -17.61 -7.87
N MET A 308 16.83 -16.70 -8.30
CA MET A 308 15.70 -16.28 -7.47
C MET A 308 14.71 -17.42 -7.23
N THR A 309 14.45 -18.26 -8.24
CA THR A 309 13.58 -19.44 -8.11
C THR A 309 14.16 -20.46 -7.14
N GLU A 310 15.47 -20.73 -7.22
CA GLU A 310 16.20 -21.58 -6.28
C GLU A 310 16.13 -21.02 -4.86
N TYR A 311 16.40 -19.72 -4.67
CA TYR A 311 16.25 -19.05 -3.38
C TYR A 311 14.83 -19.23 -2.82
N MET A 312 13.79 -19.07 -3.64
CA MET A 312 12.40 -19.22 -3.22
C MET A 312 12.07 -20.67 -2.82
N SER A 313 12.58 -21.65 -3.56
CA SER A 313 12.45 -23.07 -3.24
C SER A 313 13.09 -23.40 -1.90
N SER A 314 14.33 -22.95 -1.68
CA SER A 314 15.11 -23.28 -0.48
C SER A 314 14.68 -22.51 0.76
N SER A 315 14.24 -21.25 0.61
CA SER A 315 13.88 -20.41 1.76
C SER A 315 12.47 -20.67 2.31
N SER A 316 11.54 -21.13 1.47
CA SER A 316 10.11 -21.19 1.85
C SER A 316 9.27 -22.20 1.08
N MET A 317 9.84 -22.94 0.13
CA MET A 317 9.08 -23.80 -0.82
C MET A 317 7.96 -23.02 -1.55
N GLY A 318 8.26 -21.76 -1.91
CA GLY A 318 7.33 -20.86 -2.60
C GLY A 318 6.41 -20.07 -1.67
N VAL A 319 5.25 -19.66 -2.17
CA VAL A 319 4.30 -18.77 -1.47
C VAL A 319 2.99 -19.48 -1.16
N SER A 320 2.35 -19.18 -0.03
CA SER A 320 1.04 -19.73 0.36
C SER A 320 0.05 -19.79 -0.81
N ARG A 321 -0.62 -20.94 -0.97
CA ARG A 321 -1.63 -21.15 -2.01
C ARG A 321 -2.87 -20.29 -1.77
N ASP A 322 -3.23 -20.05 -0.51
CA ASP A 322 -4.32 -19.16 -0.13
C ASP A 322 -4.02 -17.71 -0.51
N ALA A 323 -2.77 -17.26 -0.28
CA ALA A 323 -2.34 -15.93 -0.70
C ALA A 323 -2.39 -15.76 -2.23
N GLN A 324 -1.97 -16.78 -2.99
CA GLN A 324 -2.07 -16.77 -4.45
C GLN A 324 -3.53 -16.77 -4.93
N LEU A 325 -4.39 -17.60 -4.35
CA LEU A 325 -5.81 -17.65 -4.69
C LEU A 325 -6.52 -16.32 -4.40
N ARG A 326 -6.25 -15.73 -3.23
CA ARG A 326 -6.80 -14.41 -2.87
C ARG A 326 -6.28 -13.32 -3.80
N ALA A 327 -4.98 -13.32 -4.11
CA ALA A 327 -4.41 -12.37 -5.08
C ALA A 327 -5.07 -12.51 -6.47
N LEU A 328 -5.31 -13.74 -6.94
CA LEU A 328 -6.00 -14.00 -8.21
C LEU A 328 -7.39 -13.40 -8.21
N LYS A 329 -8.19 -13.66 -7.16
CA LYS A 329 -9.55 -13.14 -7.05
C LYS A 329 -9.57 -11.61 -7.04
N LEU A 330 -8.70 -10.98 -6.27
CA LEU A 330 -8.58 -9.52 -6.19
C LEU A 330 -8.14 -8.89 -7.52
N ILE A 331 -7.12 -9.45 -8.17
CA ILE A 331 -6.65 -8.96 -9.47
C ILE A 331 -7.74 -9.16 -10.55
N ASN A 332 -8.54 -10.22 -10.47
CA ASN A 332 -9.65 -10.40 -11.38
C ASN A 332 -10.68 -9.25 -11.26
N VAL A 333 -11.08 -8.87 -10.05
CA VAL A 333 -11.96 -7.70 -9.82
C VAL A 333 -11.37 -6.43 -10.42
N VAL A 334 -10.05 -6.20 -10.24
CA VAL A 334 -9.37 -5.06 -10.87
C VAL A 334 -9.49 -5.15 -12.39
N LEU A 335 -9.27 -6.32 -12.99
CA LEU A 335 -9.28 -6.52 -14.43
C LEU A 335 -10.67 -6.43 -15.08
N GLU A 336 -11.75 -6.74 -14.35
CA GLU A 336 -13.14 -6.65 -14.84
C GLU A 336 -13.46 -5.25 -15.37
N THR A 337 -12.94 -4.21 -14.73
CA THR A 337 -13.11 -2.81 -15.17
C THR A 337 -11.85 -2.23 -15.82
N ARG A 338 -10.92 -3.07 -16.24
CA ARG A 338 -9.60 -2.67 -16.76
C ARG A 338 -8.85 -1.76 -15.77
N GLY A 339 -9.09 -1.93 -14.48
CA GLY A 339 -8.57 -1.13 -13.39
C GLY A 339 -9.27 0.21 -13.15
N LYS A 340 -10.24 0.59 -13.99
CA LYS A 340 -10.84 1.93 -13.95
C LYS A 340 -11.36 2.29 -12.57
N GLN A 341 -12.17 1.42 -11.95
CA GLN A 341 -12.80 1.71 -10.66
C GLN A 341 -11.77 1.89 -9.54
N ILE A 342 -10.84 0.93 -9.35
CA ILE A 342 -9.88 1.01 -8.24
C ILE A 342 -8.87 2.15 -8.43
N PHE A 343 -8.42 2.41 -9.67
CA PHE A 343 -7.44 3.45 -9.94
C PHE A 343 -8.05 4.85 -9.91
N GLU A 344 -9.30 5.02 -10.35
CA GLU A 344 -10.05 6.27 -10.13
C GLU A 344 -10.28 6.49 -8.64
N PHE A 345 -10.80 5.50 -7.90
CA PHE A 345 -10.98 5.60 -6.46
C PHE A 345 -9.68 5.99 -5.75
N GLY A 346 -8.60 5.24 -6.00
CA GLY A 346 -7.31 5.45 -5.36
C GLY A 346 -6.71 6.81 -5.70
N PHE A 347 -6.74 7.23 -6.97
CA PHE A 347 -6.25 8.55 -7.37
C PHE A 347 -7.04 9.69 -6.71
N HIS A 348 -8.37 9.66 -6.74
CA HIS A 348 -9.18 10.74 -6.18
C HIS A 348 -8.96 10.85 -4.66
N THR A 349 -8.98 9.72 -3.94
CA THR A 349 -8.70 9.70 -2.49
C THR A 349 -7.32 10.28 -2.18
N MET A 350 -6.27 9.79 -2.85
CA MET A 350 -4.90 10.24 -2.58
C MET A 350 -4.66 11.70 -2.99
N ARG A 351 -5.28 12.15 -4.08
CA ARG A 351 -5.23 13.55 -4.52
C ARG A 351 -5.86 14.47 -3.49
N ASN A 352 -7.08 14.16 -3.05
CA ASN A 352 -7.80 14.97 -2.07
C ASN A 352 -7.00 15.07 -0.76
N ARG A 353 -6.44 13.94 -0.31
CA ARG A 353 -5.59 13.91 0.89
C ARG A 353 -4.34 14.78 0.75
N TRP A 354 -3.65 14.68 -0.39
CA TRP A 354 -2.48 15.49 -0.69
C TRP A 354 -2.81 16.99 -0.76
N GLU A 355 -3.89 17.37 -1.44
CA GLU A 355 -4.32 18.77 -1.58
C GLU A 355 -4.72 19.38 -0.23
N SER A 356 -5.49 18.66 0.60
CA SER A 356 -5.88 19.10 1.94
C SER A 356 -4.67 19.34 2.84
N LEU A 357 -3.77 18.36 2.94
CA LEU A 357 -2.58 18.47 3.78
C LEU A 357 -1.64 19.59 3.28
N SER A 358 -1.41 19.66 1.96
CA SER A 358 -0.56 20.70 1.36
C SER A 358 -1.10 22.09 1.62
N LYS A 359 -2.42 22.28 1.52
CA LYS A 359 -3.07 23.55 1.81
C LYS A 359 -2.83 23.99 3.25
N ILE A 360 -2.97 23.09 4.23
CA ILE A 360 -2.78 23.42 5.65
C ILE A 360 -1.33 23.82 5.91
N LEU A 361 -0.37 23.00 5.47
CA LEU A 361 1.04 23.29 5.70
C LEU A 361 1.50 24.57 4.99
N SER A 362 0.90 24.93 3.85
CA SER A 362 1.21 26.19 3.15
C SER A 362 0.82 27.47 3.89
N LEU A 363 0.00 27.36 4.96
CA LEU A 363 -0.37 28.50 5.80
C LEU A 363 0.70 28.85 6.84
N SER A 364 1.76 28.04 6.94
CA SER A 364 2.90 28.24 7.83
C SER A 364 4.20 28.27 7.02
N ASN A 365 5.19 29.02 7.49
CA ASN A 365 6.57 28.98 6.99
C ASN A 365 7.47 28.02 7.79
N ARG A 366 6.94 27.37 8.83
CA ARG A 366 7.65 26.40 9.68
C ARG A 366 7.91 25.08 8.97
N PHE A 367 7.06 24.71 8.01
CA PHE A 367 7.11 23.42 7.34
C PHE A 367 7.22 23.58 5.82
N SER A 368 7.95 22.67 5.18
CA SER A 368 7.91 22.51 3.72
C SER A 368 7.64 21.06 3.32
N LEU A 369 7.21 20.88 2.08
CA LEU A 369 6.87 19.58 1.49
C LEU A 369 7.77 19.26 0.29
N GLN A 370 7.81 17.98 -0.08
CA GLN A 370 8.46 17.56 -1.31
C GLN A 370 7.87 18.26 -2.54
N LYS A 371 8.73 18.58 -3.50
CA LYS A 371 8.34 19.22 -4.77
C LYS A 371 7.93 18.15 -5.79
N LEU A 372 6.63 18.06 -6.05
CA LEU A 372 6.06 17.20 -7.08
C LEU A 372 5.19 18.04 -8.03
N GLY A 373 5.41 17.88 -9.34
CA GLY A 373 4.67 18.62 -10.37
C GLY A 373 3.64 17.76 -11.12
N PRO A 374 2.64 18.38 -11.77
CA PRO A 374 1.74 17.68 -12.68
C PRO A 374 2.49 16.97 -13.81
N ARG A 375 2.00 15.81 -14.22
CA ARG A 375 2.59 14.99 -15.30
C ARG A 375 1.50 14.36 -16.15
N TYR A 376 1.82 14.13 -17.42
CA TYR A 376 0.96 13.32 -18.30
C TYR A 376 0.95 11.86 -17.83
N CYS A 377 -0.24 11.28 -17.74
CA CYS A 377 -0.44 9.88 -17.37
C CYS A 377 -1.00 9.13 -18.58
N THR A 378 -0.28 8.12 -19.07
CA THR A 378 -0.71 7.29 -20.20
C THR A 378 -1.95 6.47 -19.87
N TYR A 379 -2.08 6.01 -18.62
CA TYR A 379 -3.27 5.27 -18.15
C TYR A 379 -4.54 6.13 -18.18
N PHE A 380 -4.49 7.33 -17.59
CA PHE A 380 -5.65 8.25 -17.57
C PHE A 380 -5.78 9.12 -18.83
N GLN A 381 -4.79 9.09 -19.72
CA GLN A 381 -4.70 9.91 -20.95
C GLN A 381 -4.89 11.41 -20.71
N LYS A 382 -4.37 11.91 -19.59
CA LYS A 382 -4.46 13.33 -19.21
C LYS A 382 -3.30 13.75 -18.32
N ILE A 383 -3.06 15.06 -18.27
CA ILE A 383 -2.21 15.66 -17.24
C ILE A 383 -2.96 15.60 -15.92
N ARG A 384 -2.27 15.16 -14.87
CA ARG A 384 -2.82 15.09 -13.51
C ARG A 384 -1.80 15.56 -12.49
N GLY A 385 -2.31 16.07 -11.37
CA GLY A 385 -1.50 16.45 -10.22
C GLY A 385 -0.89 15.25 -9.47
N PRO A 386 0.01 15.55 -8.52
CA PRO A 386 0.59 14.54 -7.63
C PRO A 386 -0.46 13.95 -6.67
N SER A 387 -0.26 12.70 -6.26
CA SER A 387 -1.06 12.03 -5.23
C SER A 387 -0.21 11.01 -4.44
N PRO A 388 0.95 11.42 -3.88
CA PRO A 388 1.93 10.50 -3.30
C PRO A 388 1.37 9.72 -2.10
N ALA A 389 1.95 8.55 -1.82
CA ALA A 389 1.57 7.76 -0.65
C ALA A 389 1.92 8.42 0.70
N TYR A 390 2.88 9.36 0.68
CA TYR A 390 3.45 9.98 1.88
C TYR A 390 3.65 11.49 1.67
N ALA A 391 3.53 12.25 2.75
CA ALA A 391 4.08 13.60 2.84
C ALA A 391 5.48 13.54 3.47
N TRP A 392 6.46 14.12 2.81
CA TRP A 392 7.83 14.24 3.29
C TRP A 392 8.04 15.66 3.79
N VAL A 393 7.71 15.85 5.06
CA VAL A 393 7.67 17.15 5.73
C VAL A 393 9.07 17.49 6.22
N LYS A 394 9.50 18.72 5.99
CA LYS A 394 10.72 19.29 6.58
C LYS A 394 10.37 20.42 7.53
N CYS A 395 10.97 20.45 8.71
CA CYS A 395 10.94 21.61 9.59
C CYS A 395 12.02 22.62 9.16
N GLU A 396 11.61 23.85 8.87
CA GLU A 396 12.46 24.90 8.28
C GLU A 396 13.08 25.85 9.31
N ARG A 397 12.50 25.93 10.52
CA ARG A 397 13.03 26.78 11.58
C ARG A 397 14.35 26.23 12.11
N GLU A 398 15.28 27.11 12.46
CA GLU A 398 16.61 26.69 12.92
C GLU A 398 16.51 25.89 14.22
N GLU A 399 15.62 26.27 15.13
CA GLU A 399 15.37 25.62 16.42
C GLU A 399 14.71 24.24 16.32
N ASP A 400 13.98 23.96 15.22
CA ASP A 400 13.32 22.69 14.97
C ASP A 400 14.33 21.67 14.38
N THR A 401 15.36 21.31 15.15
CA THR A 401 16.42 20.38 14.74
C THR A 401 15.94 18.94 14.62
N ASP A 402 14.99 18.53 15.48
CA ASP A 402 14.29 17.26 15.42
C ASP A 402 12.81 17.50 15.09
N CYS A 403 12.46 17.30 13.83
CA CYS A 403 11.10 17.55 13.34
C CYS A 403 10.11 16.47 13.82
N TYR A 404 10.58 15.29 14.20
CA TYR A 404 9.74 14.25 14.78
C TYR A 404 9.25 14.67 16.17
N GLU A 405 10.14 15.18 17.03
CA GLU A 405 9.73 15.66 18.36
C GLU A 405 8.82 16.91 18.27
N VAL A 406 9.03 17.77 17.27
CA VAL A 406 8.11 18.89 16.97
C VAL A 406 6.68 18.41 16.67
N LEU A 407 6.52 17.44 15.79
CA LEU A 407 5.20 16.92 15.42
C LEU A 407 4.59 16.09 16.55
N LYS A 408 5.41 15.34 17.28
CA LYS A 408 4.98 14.54 18.43
C LYS A 408 4.45 15.43 19.57
N ALA A 409 5.08 16.58 19.82
CA ALA A 409 4.57 17.58 20.76
C ALA A 409 3.20 18.15 20.35
N ALA A 410 2.86 18.06 19.06
CA ALA A 410 1.55 18.42 18.52
C ALA A 410 0.60 17.22 18.39
N ASN A 411 0.89 16.12 19.11
CA ASN A 411 0.12 14.87 19.06
C ASN A 411 0.02 14.27 17.64
N ILE A 412 1.12 14.30 16.87
CA ILE A 412 1.22 13.67 15.56
C ILE A 412 2.43 12.73 15.55
N THR A 413 2.19 11.46 15.19
CA THR A 413 3.26 10.47 15.02
C THR A 413 3.52 10.21 13.53
N GLY A 414 4.79 10.14 13.16
CA GLY A 414 5.25 9.83 11.81
C GLY A 414 6.60 9.12 11.87
N ARG A 415 7.23 8.87 10.71
CA ARG A 415 8.60 8.30 10.70
C ARG A 415 9.65 9.38 10.61
N SER A 416 10.52 9.44 11.63
CA SER A 416 11.68 10.33 11.65
C SER A 416 12.58 10.15 10.41
N GLY A 417 13.21 11.23 9.97
CA GLY A 417 14.04 11.28 8.77
C GLY A 417 15.27 10.39 8.82
N SER A 418 15.86 10.21 10.01
CA SER A 418 16.97 9.27 10.23
C SER A 418 16.62 7.82 9.89
N GLN A 419 15.33 7.46 9.92
CA GLN A 419 14.87 6.14 9.45
C GLN A 419 15.13 5.93 7.95
N PHE A 420 15.29 7.01 7.18
CA PHE A 420 15.55 7.01 5.74
C PHE A 420 16.97 7.47 5.39
N SER A 421 17.87 7.49 6.39
CA SER A 421 19.22 8.07 6.30
C SER A 421 19.21 9.56 5.92
N ALA A 422 18.11 10.27 6.16
CA ALA A 422 18.00 11.71 5.99
C ALA A 422 18.19 12.44 7.33
N PRO A 423 18.43 13.76 7.32
CA PRO A 423 18.48 14.55 8.56
C PRO A 423 17.17 14.47 9.36
N ASP A 424 17.25 14.54 10.69
CA ASP A 424 16.08 14.53 11.60
C ASP A 424 15.17 15.76 11.46
N ARG A 425 15.58 16.74 10.64
CA ARG A 425 14.71 17.82 10.17
C ARG A 425 13.55 17.34 9.30
N TYR A 426 13.51 16.07 8.90
CA TYR A 426 12.45 15.50 8.09
C TYR A 426 11.59 14.49 8.86
N VAL A 427 10.31 14.41 8.49
CA VAL A 427 9.38 13.37 8.94
C VAL A 427 8.53 12.90 7.75
N ARG A 428 8.35 11.58 7.63
CA ARG A 428 7.39 10.99 6.70
C ARG A 428 6.05 10.79 7.38
N LEU A 429 5.00 11.42 6.87
CA LEU A 429 3.61 11.22 7.27
C LEU A 429 2.88 10.35 6.24
N SER A 430 2.19 9.32 6.71
CA SER A 430 1.41 8.39 5.90
C SER A 430 0.07 8.98 5.47
N LEU A 431 -0.21 8.96 4.17
CA LEU A 431 -1.47 9.42 3.59
C LEU A 431 -2.38 8.26 3.16
N ILE A 432 -1.92 7.02 3.35
CA ILE A 432 -2.57 5.79 2.86
C ILE A 432 -3.30 5.01 3.95
N ARG A 433 -3.39 5.55 5.17
CA ARG A 433 -4.11 4.92 6.28
C ARG A 433 -5.64 5.09 6.15
N SER A 434 -6.40 4.79 7.21
CA SER A 434 -7.88 4.89 7.18
C SER A 434 -8.33 6.33 6.97
N GLN A 435 -9.64 6.56 6.81
CA GLN A 435 -10.17 7.92 6.74
C GLN A 435 -10.07 8.62 8.10
N ASP A 436 -10.39 7.92 9.19
CA ASP A 436 -10.22 8.42 10.56
C ASP A 436 -8.78 8.87 10.84
N ASP A 437 -7.79 8.04 10.51
CA ASP A 437 -6.37 8.39 10.68
C ASP A 437 -6.00 9.69 9.95
N PHE A 438 -6.56 9.90 8.75
CA PHE A 438 -6.31 11.09 7.96
C PHE A 438 -7.04 12.32 8.51
N ASP A 439 -8.28 12.18 8.96
CA ASP A 439 -9.07 13.28 9.51
C ASP A 439 -8.48 13.78 10.84
N ILE A 440 -8.05 12.87 11.71
CA ILE A 440 -7.33 13.21 12.95
C ILE A 440 -6.01 13.92 12.61
N LEU A 441 -5.24 13.43 11.63
CA LEU A 441 -4.00 14.09 11.18
C LEU A 441 -4.25 15.53 10.72
N ILE A 442 -5.29 15.73 9.90
CA ILE A 442 -5.65 17.06 9.39
C ILE A 442 -6.11 17.99 10.51
N GLN A 443 -6.86 17.49 11.48
CA GLN A 443 -7.26 18.25 12.66
C GLN A 443 -6.04 18.73 13.46
N ARG A 444 -5.11 17.82 13.79
CA ARG A 444 -3.90 18.16 14.56
C ARG A 444 -2.97 19.13 13.81
N LEU A 445 -2.78 18.93 12.51
CA LEU A 445 -1.99 19.85 11.69
C LEU A 445 -2.63 21.24 11.61
N THR A 446 -3.96 21.31 11.50
CA THR A 446 -4.69 22.58 11.48
C THR A 446 -4.54 23.33 12.81
N GLN A 447 -4.62 22.61 13.93
CA GLN A 447 -4.41 23.17 15.27
C GLN A 447 -2.98 23.72 15.40
N LEU A 448 -1.97 22.89 15.08
CA LEU A 448 -0.55 23.26 15.13
C LEU A 448 -0.25 24.55 14.33
N VAL A 449 -0.72 24.61 13.08
CA VAL A 449 -0.50 25.77 12.21
C VAL A 449 -1.29 27.00 12.68
N SER A 450 -2.48 26.83 13.26
CA SER A 450 -3.29 27.94 13.76
C SER A 450 -2.69 28.57 15.02
N GLU A 451 -2.25 27.75 15.98
CA GLU A 451 -1.58 28.20 17.21
C GLU A 451 -0.30 29.00 16.87
N GLU A 452 0.48 28.53 15.91
CA GLU A 452 1.68 29.22 15.42
C GLU A 452 1.35 30.63 14.89
N ARG A 453 0.30 30.74 14.06
CA ARG A 453 -0.11 32.04 13.49
C ARG A 453 -0.62 32.99 14.57
N GLN A 454 -1.32 32.48 15.57
CA GLN A 454 -1.77 33.30 16.71
C GLN A 454 -0.58 33.83 17.51
N GLN A 455 0.45 33.01 17.77
CA GLN A 455 1.67 33.43 18.44
C GLN A 455 2.43 34.50 17.64
N GLN A 456 2.57 34.32 16.32
CA GLN A 456 3.19 35.31 15.43
C GLN A 456 2.42 36.65 15.44
N ASN A 457 1.10 36.62 15.40
CA ASN A 457 0.26 37.82 15.46
C ASN A 457 0.39 38.54 16.81
N HIS A 458 0.42 37.80 17.93
CA HIS A 458 0.63 38.40 19.26
C HIS A 458 2.02 39.04 19.37
N ALA A 459 3.07 38.36 18.89
CA ALA A 459 4.43 38.90 18.89
C ALA A 459 4.53 40.18 18.05
N ASN A 460 3.92 40.18 16.85
CA ASN A 460 3.89 41.36 15.97
C ASN A 460 3.12 42.53 16.59
N ASN A 461 1.97 42.28 17.23
CA ASN A 461 1.19 43.30 17.93
C ASN A 461 1.95 43.87 19.13
N PHE A 462 2.62 43.02 19.91
CA PHE A 462 3.45 43.46 21.04
C PHE A 462 4.64 44.31 20.60
N LEU A 463 5.30 43.94 19.49
CA LEU A 463 6.36 44.75 18.87
C LEU A 463 5.83 46.09 18.36
N GLN A 464 4.62 46.15 17.80
CA GLN A 464 3.99 47.42 17.41
C GLN A 464 3.64 48.31 18.61
N LEU A 465 3.12 47.73 19.70
CA LEU A 465 2.82 48.45 20.95
C LEU A 465 4.07 49.01 21.65
N LYS A 466 5.24 48.41 21.43
CA LYS A 466 6.53 48.89 21.98
C LYS A 466 7.24 49.95 21.12
N LYS A 467 6.82 50.16 19.86
CA LYS A 467 7.41 51.22 19.00
C LYS A 467 7.24 52.65 19.57
N PRO A 468 6.09 53.04 20.15
CA PRO A 468 5.96 54.34 20.81
C PRO A 468 6.83 54.45 22.06
N LEU A 469 6.90 53.39 22.88
CA LEU A 469 7.62 53.42 24.18
C LEU A 469 9.14 53.58 24.01
N MET A 470 9.73 52.95 22.99
CA MET A 470 11.16 53.14 22.66
C MET A 470 11.46 54.51 22.05
N SER A 471 10.50 55.15 21.38
CA SER A 471 10.66 56.51 20.85
C SER A 471 10.71 57.57 21.96
N THR A 472 9.98 57.33 23.06
CA THR A 472 9.94 58.22 24.24
C THR A 472 11.18 58.06 25.12
N LEU A 473 11.68 56.82 25.31
CA LEU A 473 12.93 56.56 26.04
C LEU A 473 14.18 57.12 25.34
N ARG A 474 14.22 57.16 24.00
CA ARG A 474 15.31 57.83 23.26
C ARG A 474 15.29 59.36 23.37
N ARG A 475 14.17 59.98 23.72
CA ARG A 475 14.07 61.44 23.95
C ARG A 475 14.34 61.85 25.41
N GLY A 476 14.35 60.92 26.35
CA GLY A 476 14.61 61.18 27.79
C GLY A 476 16.07 60.98 28.24
N LEU A 477 16.97 60.56 27.35
CA LEU A 477 18.40 60.35 27.63
C LEU A 477 19.30 61.43 26.98
N VAL A 478 18.70 62.52 26.50
CA VAL A 478 19.39 63.74 26.06
C VAL A 478 18.80 64.91 26.83
N TYR A 479 19.07 64.98 28.13
CA TYR A 479 19.08 66.21 28.94
C TYR A 479 19.98 66.01 30.15
#